data_AF-A0A9Q9I1X7-F1
#
_entry.id   AF-A0A9Q9I1X7-F1
#
_cell.length_a   1.000
_cell.length_b   1.000
_cell.length_c   1.000
_cell.angle_alpha   90.00
_cell.angle_beta   90.00
_cell.angle_gamma   90.00
#
_symmetry.space_group_name_H-M   'P 1'
#
loop_
_entity.id
_entity.type
_entity.pdbx_description
1 polymer ?
#
loop_
_entity_poly.entity_id
_entity_poly.type
_entity_poly.pdbx_seq_one_letter_code
_entity_poly.pdbx_strand_id
1 'polypeptide(L)'
;MRKWASSLLTAPHGRRLLLFAISGLPTFCAVVLLAGASSAQAPTEEQRNAIKAECRSDFIAQCSGVTPGGIEALTCLQQHNATLSAGCRKAVSAVSKPKSTSAEPAPAAPATTGATTPAPATAAPTQAQRNAVKSACQRDFMAQCSGVKPGGTEALSCLQQHSAALSAPCQQAVAALGGSALGGSAGSTPASGAAATVATTPVPRTMMPAFSPREELMILRETCGSDFQALCRTVPLGGGRAIACLRDNLQRVSPACHRVLTSGL
;
A
#
# COMPACT_ATOMS: atom_id res chain seq x y z
N MET A 1 -23.13 35.50 1.49
CA MET A 1 -23.10 36.67 0.58
C MET A 1 -22.18 37.74 1.18
N ARG A 2 -21.05 38.04 0.51
CA ARG A 2 -20.14 39.21 0.64
C ARG A 2 -18.82 38.81 -0.08
N LYS A 3 -18.77 38.91 -1.42
CA LYS A 3 -18.27 40.06 -2.20
C LYS A 3 -16.83 40.45 -1.81
N TRP A 4 -15.84 39.98 -2.57
CA TRP A 4 -14.55 40.64 -2.72
C TRP A 4 -14.39 40.96 -4.20
N ALA A 5 -14.51 42.25 -4.50
CA ALA A 5 -14.34 42.83 -5.81
C ALA A 5 -12.86 43.03 -6.09
N SER A 6 -12.47 42.66 -7.30
CA SER A 6 -11.20 43.00 -7.94
C SER A 6 -11.12 44.50 -8.20
N SER A 7 -9.99 45.12 -7.85
CA SER A 7 -9.55 46.38 -8.43
C SER A 7 -8.10 46.24 -8.88
N LEU A 8 -7.95 46.25 -10.20
CA LEU A 8 -6.73 46.53 -10.97
C LEU A 8 -6.27 47.97 -10.70
N LEU A 9 -4.97 48.26 -10.88
CA LEU A 9 -4.29 49.56 -11.18
C LEU A 9 -2.82 49.39 -10.66
N THR A 10 -1.69 49.69 -11.30
CA THR A 10 -1.27 50.30 -12.58
C THR A 10 0.26 50.12 -12.67
N ALA A 11 0.81 50.02 -13.89
CA ALA A 11 2.24 49.87 -14.26
C ALA A 11 3.08 51.18 -14.04
N PRO A 12 4.23 51.47 -14.72
CA PRO A 12 5.45 50.73 -15.15
C PRO A 12 6.78 51.47 -14.74
N HIS A 13 7.92 51.14 -15.36
CA HIS A 13 9.28 51.78 -15.37
C HIS A 13 10.32 51.14 -14.43
N GLY A 14 11.57 50.87 -14.80
CA GLY A 14 12.34 51.23 -15.99
C GLY A 14 13.72 50.54 -15.95
N ARG A 15 14.27 50.36 -17.15
CA ARG A 15 15.52 49.68 -17.49
C ARG A 15 16.68 50.69 -17.46
N ARG A 16 17.72 50.46 -16.63
CA ARG A 16 19.08 51.04 -16.72
C ARG A 16 19.95 50.35 -15.67
N LEU A 17 20.75 49.35 -16.00
CA LEU A 17 22.09 49.46 -16.58
C LEU A 17 22.97 50.44 -15.79
N LEU A 18 23.69 49.93 -14.78
CA LEU A 18 24.99 50.48 -14.35
C LEU A 18 25.77 49.40 -13.59
N LEU A 19 26.75 48.86 -14.32
CA LEU A 19 27.95 48.22 -13.78
C LEU A 19 28.75 49.27 -12.99
N PHE A 20 28.98 49.02 -11.71
CA PHE A 20 30.09 49.57 -10.93
C PHE A 20 30.48 48.47 -9.92
N ALA A 21 31.55 47.74 -10.17
CA ALA A 21 32.93 48.11 -9.88
C ALA A 21 33.37 47.52 -8.53
N ILE A 22 34.30 46.58 -8.67
CA ILE A 22 34.99 45.80 -7.66
C ILE A 22 36.05 46.70 -7.00
N SER A 23 36.05 46.85 -5.67
CA SER A 23 37.25 47.29 -4.91
C SER A 23 37.06 47.30 -3.39
N GLY A 24 37.94 46.58 -2.67
CA GLY A 24 38.31 46.83 -1.25
C GLY A 24 37.74 45.84 -0.22
N LEU A 25 38.38 44.69 0.03
CA LEU A 25 39.37 44.38 1.09
C LEU A 25 38.78 44.04 2.50
N PRO A 26 39.43 43.13 3.25
CA PRO A 26 38.76 42.02 3.92
C PRO A 26 39.13 41.94 5.40
N THR A 27 38.21 42.22 6.32
CA THR A 27 38.34 41.80 7.72
C THR A 27 37.07 42.22 8.44
N PHE A 28 36.23 41.26 8.81
CA PHE A 28 35.61 41.16 10.13
C PHE A 28 34.58 40.02 10.12
N CYS A 29 34.67 39.18 11.16
CA CYS A 29 33.64 38.22 11.58
C CYS A 29 33.35 37.05 10.62
N ALA A 30 34.26 36.06 10.63
CA ALA A 30 33.85 34.66 10.49
C ALA A 30 33.00 34.26 11.72
N VAL A 31 31.75 34.71 11.75
CA VAL A 31 30.72 34.17 12.63
C VAL A 31 30.09 33.01 11.89
N VAL A 32 30.31 31.84 12.48
CA VAL A 32 29.73 30.54 12.17
C VAL A 32 28.25 30.67 11.81
N LEU A 33 27.93 30.55 10.52
CA LEU A 33 26.58 30.23 10.05
C LEU A 33 26.58 28.76 9.60
N LEU A 34 26.58 27.84 10.57
CA LEU A 34 25.94 26.55 10.38
C LEU A 34 24.44 26.82 10.27
N ALA A 35 23.98 27.13 9.07
CA ALA A 35 22.56 27.05 8.73
C ALA A 35 22.18 25.56 8.72
N GLY A 36 21.90 25.02 9.90
CA GLY A 36 21.20 23.75 10.02
C GLY A 36 19.85 23.91 9.33
N ALA A 37 19.69 23.26 8.18
CA ALA A 37 18.38 22.94 7.64
C ALA A 37 17.67 22.04 8.66
N SER A 38 16.98 22.67 9.61
CA SER A 38 16.00 22.01 10.48
C SER A 38 14.78 21.72 9.62
N SER A 39 14.92 20.73 8.73
CA SER A 39 13.78 20.08 8.11
C SER A 39 12.93 19.53 9.24
N ALA A 40 11.71 20.04 9.39
CA ALA A 40 10.68 19.42 10.19
C ALA A 40 10.62 17.95 9.77
N GLN A 41 11.06 17.05 10.64
CA GLN A 41 11.08 15.62 10.34
C GLN A 41 9.63 15.16 10.25
N ALA A 42 9.11 15.09 9.02
CA ALA A 42 7.85 14.43 8.77
C ALA A 42 7.97 12.99 9.30
N PRO A 43 6.94 12.45 9.97
CA PRO A 43 6.99 11.09 10.47
C PRO A 43 7.27 10.14 9.31
N THR A 44 8.22 9.23 9.53
CA THR A 44 8.70 8.26 8.54
C THR A 44 7.55 7.37 8.06
N GLU A 45 7.67 6.84 6.85
CA GLU A 45 6.67 5.93 6.25
C GLU A 45 6.37 4.75 7.17
N GLU A 46 7.40 4.19 7.81
CA GLU A 46 7.31 3.09 8.78
C GLU A 46 6.46 3.49 9.99
N GLN A 47 6.68 4.69 10.54
CA GLN A 47 5.95 5.19 11.70
C GLN A 47 4.48 5.48 11.35
N ARG A 48 4.21 6.02 10.15
CA ARG A 48 2.85 6.21 9.64
C ARG A 48 2.12 4.87 9.44
N ASN A 49 2.81 3.85 8.95
CA ASN A 49 2.25 2.52 8.77
C ASN A 49 1.96 1.82 10.11
N ALA A 50 2.83 1.99 11.11
CA ALA A 50 2.60 1.51 12.47
C ALA A 50 1.36 2.18 13.11
N ILE A 51 1.23 3.51 12.98
CA ILE A 51 0.03 4.24 13.46
C ILE A 51 -1.23 3.76 12.72
N LYS A 52 -1.16 3.57 11.41
CA LYS A 52 -2.30 3.12 10.60
C LYS A 52 -2.76 1.71 11.01
N ALA A 53 -1.86 0.84 11.44
CA ALA A 53 -2.19 -0.50 11.91
C ALA A 53 -2.99 -0.43 13.23
N GLU A 54 -2.48 0.34 14.20
CA GLU A 54 -3.11 0.52 15.51
C GLU A 54 -4.42 1.32 15.45
N CYS A 55 -4.45 2.38 14.64
CA CYS A 55 -5.60 3.28 14.52
C CYS A 55 -6.65 2.83 13.51
N ARG A 56 -6.51 1.66 12.89
CA ARG A 56 -7.37 1.26 11.77
C ARG A 56 -8.84 1.17 12.16
N SER A 57 -9.15 0.57 13.30
CA SER A 57 -10.52 0.43 13.81
C SER A 57 -11.12 1.79 14.17
N ASP A 58 -10.37 2.62 14.90
CA ASP A 58 -10.82 3.94 15.33
C ASP A 58 -11.02 4.89 14.15
N PHE A 59 -10.11 4.86 13.17
CA PHE A 59 -10.24 5.64 11.94
C PHE A 59 -11.50 5.28 11.16
N ILE A 60 -11.86 3.99 11.10
CA ILE A 60 -13.08 3.54 10.42
C ILE A 60 -14.34 4.00 11.17
N ALA A 61 -14.31 3.98 12.51
CA ALA A 61 -15.46 4.37 13.31
C ALA A 61 -15.69 5.89 13.28
N GLN A 62 -14.61 6.68 13.24
CA GLN A 62 -14.66 8.09 13.56
C GLN A 62 -14.22 9.02 12.40
N CYS A 63 -13.52 8.48 11.40
CA CYS A 63 -12.90 9.24 10.30
C CYS A 63 -13.18 8.66 8.91
N SER A 64 -14.26 7.88 8.74
CA SER A 64 -14.57 7.17 7.48
C SER A 64 -14.80 8.06 6.26
N GLY A 65 -15.05 9.36 6.45
CA GLY A 65 -15.19 10.35 5.37
C GLY A 65 -13.87 10.94 4.87
N VAL A 66 -12.74 10.55 5.45
CA VAL A 66 -11.42 11.14 5.17
C VAL A 66 -10.54 10.18 4.39
N THR A 67 -9.78 10.70 3.42
CA THR A 67 -8.85 9.91 2.62
C THR A 67 -7.74 9.33 3.50
N PRO A 68 -7.56 8.00 3.54
CA PRO A 68 -6.56 7.37 4.41
C PRO A 68 -5.12 7.68 3.95
N GLY A 69 -4.23 7.95 4.91
CA GLY A 69 -2.79 8.11 4.68
C GLY A 69 -2.31 9.54 4.42
N GLY A 70 -3.23 10.51 4.29
CA GLY A 70 -2.88 11.94 4.22
C GLY A 70 -2.80 12.62 5.58
N ILE A 71 -2.41 13.90 5.58
CA ILE A 71 -2.44 14.77 6.77
C ILE A 71 -3.87 14.87 7.32
N GLU A 72 -4.87 14.96 6.43
CA GLU A 72 -6.29 14.97 6.78
C GLU A 72 -6.70 13.81 7.71
N ALA A 73 -6.16 12.60 7.47
CA ALA A 73 -6.45 11.44 8.29
C ALA A 73 -5.89 11.59 9.72
N LEU A 74 -4.69 12.16 9.85
CA LEU A 74 -4.10 12.45 11.16
C LEU A 74 -4.85 13.58 11.88
N THR A 75 -5.28 14.62 11.16
CA THR A 75 -6.06 15.73 11.72
C THR A 75 -7.40 15.24 12.25
N CYS A 76 -8.10 14.36 11.54
CA CYS A 76 -9.34 13.76 12.03
C CYS A 76 -9.10 12.93 13.30
N LEU A 77 -8.07 12.08 13.32
CA LEU A 77 -7.71 11.31 14.51
C LEU A 77 -7.36 12.22 15.70
N GLN A 78 -6.64 13.32 15.47
CA GLN A 78 -6.33 14.29 16.53
C GLN A 78 -7.58 14.95 17.10
N GLN A 79 -8.56 15.33 16.27
CA GLN A 79 -9.82 15.92 16.72
C GLN A 79 -10.64 14.95 17.58
N HIS A 80 -10.54 13.66 17.30
CA HIS A 80 -11.25 12.63 18.03
C HIS A 80 -10.42 11.91 19.09
N ASN A 81 -9.27 12.47 19.51
CA ASN A 81 -8.33 11.79 20.39
C ASN A 81 -9.02 11.20 21.63
N ALA A 82 -9.93 11.93 22.28
CA ALA A 82 -10.65 11.45 23.47
C ALA A 82 -11.50 10.18 23.23
N THR A 83 -11.95 9.92 22.00
CA THR A 83 -12.81 8.78 21.63
C THR A 83 -12.01 7.61 21.04
N LEU A 84 -10.78 7.83 20.58
CA LEU A 84 -9.93 6.78 20.01
C LEU A 84 -9.54 5.76 21.10
N SER A 85 -9.21 4.53 20.71
CA SER A 85 -8.61 3.52 21.58
C SER A 85 -7.29 4.01 22.22
N ALA A 86 -6.94 3.43 23.38
CA ALA A 86 -5.72 3.81 24.10
C ALA A 86 -4.44 3.60 23.28
N GLY A 87 -4.38 2.52 22.49
CA GLY A 87 -3.27 2.24 21.57
C GLY A 87 -3.16 3.30 20.47
N CYS A 88 -4.27 3.60 19.81
CA CYS A 88 -4.29 4.61 18.75
C CYS A 88 -3.96 6.02 19.27
N ARG A 89 -4.52 6.44 20.42
CA ARG A 89 -4.17 7.74 21.05
C ARG A 89 -2.68 7.85 21.31
N LYS A 90 -2.06 6.81 21.87
CA LYS A 90 -0.62 6.79 22.18
C LYS A 90 0.21 6.95 20.91
N ALA A 91 -0.16 6.25 19.84
CA ALA A 91 0.52 6.29 18.55
C ALA A 91 0.41 7.67 17.87
N VAL A 92 -0.78 8.30 17.90
CA VAL A 92 -1.02 9.64 17.34
C VAL A 92 -0.31 10.74 18.14
N SER A 93 -0.30 10.64 19.47
CA SER A 93 0.37 11.60 20.36
C SER A 93 1.89 11.58 20.22
N ALA A 94 2.49 10.42 19.96
CA ALA A 94 3.93 10.27 19.72
C ALA A 94 4.40 10.97 18.43
N VAL A 95 3.51 11.14 17.44
CA VAL A 95 3.81 11.86 16.19
C VAL A 95 3.44 13.34 16.26
N SER A 96 2.41 13.69 17.03
CA SER A 96 1.91 15.08 17.12
C SER A 96 2.83 16.00 17.93
N LYS A 97 3.72 15.44 18.75
CA LYS A 97 4.66 16.20 19.59
C LYS A 97 6.10 15.80 19.25
N PRO A 98 6.73 16.39 18.23
CA PRO A 98 8.15 16.22 18.03
C PRO A 98 8.88 17.07 19.09
N LYS A 99 9.17 16.48 20.26
CA LYS A 99 10.08 17.06 21.24
C LYS A 99 11.05 15.97 21.69
N SER A 100 12.29 16.15 21.25
CA SER A 100 13.54 15.52 21.71
C SER A 100 13.40 14.56 22.89
N THR A 101 13.70 13.28 22.66
CA THR A 101 14.44 12.50 23.66
C THR A 101 15.35 11.54 22.93
N SER A 102 16.57 12.00 22.65
CA SER A 102 17.72 11.11 22.65
C SER A 102 18.35 11.26 24.03
N ALA A 103 18.18 10.22 24.85
CA ALA A 103 18.93 9.77 26.02
C ALA A 103 19.40 10.79 27.10
N GLU A 104 18.91 10.59 28.33
CA GLU A 104 19.71 10.61 29.56
C GLU A 104 19.34 9.31 30.34
N PRO A 105 20.30 8.51 30.83
CA PRO A 105 20.02 7.28 31.59
C PRO A 105 19.47 7.62 32.97
N ALA A 106 18.27 7.13 33.31
CA ALA A 106 17.74 7.16 34.67
C ALA A 106 17.86 5.78 35.34
N PRO A 107 18.04 5.71 36.67
CA PRO A 107 18.74 4.62 37.35
C PRO A 107 17.92 3.33 37.48
N ALA A 108 18.65 2.23 37.60
CA ALA A 108 18.12 0.92 37.94
C ALA A 108 17.44 0.90 39.33
N ALA A 109 16.21 0.37 39.39
CA ALA A 109 15.68 -0.48 40.47
C ALA A 109 14.25 -0.96 40.12
N PRO A 110 13.79 -2.09 40.66
CA PRO A 110 14.27 -3.44 40.40
C PRO A 110 13.25 -4.22 39.54
N ALA A 111 13.76 -5.14 38.73
CA ALA A 111 12.96 -6.17 38.10
C ALA A 111 12.31 -7.04 39.18
N THR A 112 10.99 -6.96 39.30
CA THR A 112 10.21 -8.11 39.76
C THR A 112 9.99 -8.99 38.54
N THR A 113 10.81 -10.04 38.46
CA THR A 113 10.54 -11.24 37.66
C THR A 113 9.25 -11.89 38.15
N GLY A 114 8.12 -11.39 37.67
CA GLY A 114 6.87 -12.13 37.58
C GLY A 114 6.79 -12.75 36.19
N ALA A 115 7.46 -13.89 36.02
CA ALA A 115 7.30 -14.72 34.83
C ALA A 115 5.85 -15.22 34.78
N THR A 116 5.00 -14.47 34.06
CA THR A 116 3.74 -15.02 33.57
C THR A 116 4.05 -15.55 32.19
N THR A 117 4.27 -16.85 32.09
CA THR A 117 4.24 -17.60 30.83
C THR A 117 2.98 -17.18 30.06
N PRO A 118 3.06 -16.59 28.86
CA PRO A 118 1.88 -16.45 28.03
C PRO A 118 1.44 -17.86 27.66
N ALA A 119 0.28 -18.27 28.15
CA ALA A 119 -0.45 -19.40 27.61
C ALA A 119 -0.56 -19.22 26.08
N PRO A 120 -0.49 -20.29 25.27
CA PRO A 120 -0.58 -20.18 23.83
C PRO A 120 -1.93 -19.55 23.47
N ALA A 121 -1.91 -18.28 23.08
CA ALA A 121 -3.03 -17.68 22.40
C ALA A 121 -3.26 -18.53 21.15
N THR A 122 -4.46 -19.10 21.00
CA THR A 122 -4.96 -19.62 19.72
C THR A 122 -4.59 -18.59 18.66
N ALA A 123 -3.63 -18.94 17.81
CA ALA A 123 -2.99 -17.99 16.92
C ALA A 123 -4.06 -17.45 15.97
N ALA A 124 -4.47 -16.20 16.19
CA ALA A 124 -5.29 -15.49 15.23
C ALA A 124 -4.52 -15.48 13.89
N PRO A 125 -5.21 -15.66 12.75
CA PRO A 125 -4.55 -15.71 11.46
C PRO A 125 -3.68 -14.46 11.27
N THR A 126 -2.48 -14.61 10.71
CA THR A 126 -1.57 -13.50 10.48
C THR A 126 -2.14 -12.52 9.46
N GLN A 127 -1.62 -11.28 9.42
CA GLN A 127 -2.06 -10.30 8.42
C GLN A 127 -1.83 -10.79 6.99
N ALA A 128 -0.74 -11.54 6.76
CA ALA A 128 -0.44 -12.16 5.48
C ALA A 128 -1.51 -13.19 5.10
N GLN A 129 -1.91 -14.06 6.04
CA GLN A 129 -2.97 -15.05 5.85
C GLN A 129 -4.33 -14.38 5.53
N ARG A 130 -4.70 -13.34 6.27
CA ARG A 130 -5.92 -12.57 5.98
C ARG A 130 -5.90 -11.92 4.59
N ASN A 131 -4.76 -11.40 4.17
CA ASN A 131 -4.60 -10.81 2.83
C ASN A 131 -4.70 -11.87 1.73
N ALA A 132 -4.12 -13.06 1.94
CA ALA A 132 -4.19 -14.18 1.00
C ALA A 132 -5.62 -14.69 0.81
N VAL A 133 -6.39 -14.83 1.90
CA VAL A 133 -7.82 -15.17 1.81
C VAL A 133 -8.59 -14.07 1.10
N LYS A 134 -8.32 -12.79 1.42
CA LYS A 134 -9.00 -11.67 0.75
C LYS A 134 -8.76 -11.66 -0.77
N SER A 135 -7.54 -11.95 -1.24
CA SER A 135 -7.25 -12.00 -2.67
C SER A 135 -7.89 -13.20 -3.36
N ALA A 136 -7.85 -14.38 -2.73
CA ALA A 136 -8.45 -15.59 -3.28
C ALA A 136 -9.99 -15.51 -3.33
N CYS A 137 -10.60 -14.93 -2.30
CA CYS A 137 -12.05 -14.86 -2.14
C CYS A 137 -12.68 -13.58 -2.68
N GLN A 138 -11.93 -12.67 -3.30
CA GLN A 138 -12.45 -11.35 -3.64
C GLN A 138 -13.71 -11.40 -4.51
N ARG A 139 -13.73 -12.28 -5.52
CA ARG A 139 -14.88 -12.42 -6.44
C ARG A 139 -16.08 -13.05 -5.76
N ASP A 140 -15.86 -14.14 -5.02
CA ASP A 140 -16.93 -14.84 -4.30
C ASP A 140 -17.52 -13.95 -3.20
N PHE A 141 -16.69 -13.16 -2.52
CA PHE A 141 -17.13 -12.20 -1.52
C PHE A 141 -18.05 -11.13 -2.09
N MET A 142 -17.75 -10.60 -3.29
CA MET A 142 -18.64 -9.60 -3.92
C MET A 142 -19.97 -10.21 -4.37
N ALA A 143 -19.98 -11.49 -4.74
CA ALA A 143 -21.19 -12.18 -5.17
C ALA A 143 -22.06 -12.62 -3.99
N GLN A 144 -21.45 -13.16 -2.92
CA GLN A 144 -22.18 -13.82 -1.83
C GLN A 144 -22.23 -13.01 -0.53
N CYS A 145 -21.34 -12.03 -0.34
CA CYS A 145 -21.14 -11.31 0.93
C CYS A 145 -21.09 -9.78 0.78
N SER A 146 -21.77 -9.22 -0.22
CA SER A 146 -21.74 -7.78 -0.55
C SER A 146 -22.19 -6.83 0.57
N GLY A 147 -22.94 -7.32 1.57
CA GLY A 147 -23.37 -6.57 2.75
C GLY A 147 -22.38 -6.55 3.91
N VAL A 148 -21.24 -7.25 3.80
CA VAL A 148 -20.29 -7.45 4.91
C VAL A 148 -19.00 -6.68 4.67
N LYS A 149 -18.37 -6.19 5.74
CA LYS A 149 -17.12 -5.42 5.66
C LYS A 149 -15.92 -6.36 5.45
N PRO A 150 -15.12 -6.20 4.39
CA PRO A 150 -14.05 -7.14 4.06
C PRO A 150 -12.88 -7.09 5.06
N GLY A 151 -12.34 -8.27 5.39
CA GLY A 151 -11.12 -8.42 6.20
C GLY A 151 -11.33 -8.46 7.71
N GLY A 152 -12.57 -8.50 8.19
CA GLY A 152 -12.92 -8.80 9.59
C GLY A 152 -13.38 -10.25 9.77
N THR A 153 -13.70 -10.62 11.01
CA THR A 153 -14.30 -11.92 11.35
C THR A 153 -15.66 -12.12 10.69
N GLU A 154 -16.48 -11.06 10.60
CA GLU A 154 -17.76 -11.07 9.88
C GLU A 154 -17.63 -11.54 8.43
N ALA A 155 -16.55 -11.13 7.74
CA ALA A 155 -16.28 -11.56 6.37
C ALA A 155 -15.99 -13.06 6.30
N LEU A 156 -15.28 -13.61 7.28
CA LEU A 156 -15.02 -15.05 7.36
C LEU A 156 -16.28 -15.84 7.68
N SER A 157 -17.13 -15.34 8.58
CA SER A 157 -18.42 -15.97 8.90
C SER A 157 -19.33 -16.05 7.68
N CYS A 158 -19.45 -14.96 6.91
CA CYS A 158 -20.25 -14.96 5.68
C CYS A 158 -19.68 -15.94 4.64
N LEU A 159 -18.36 -15.96 4.44
CA LEU A 159 -17.72 -16.91 3.54
C LEU A 159 -17.95 -18.37 3.98
N GLN A 160 -17.85 -18.67 5.28
CA GLN A 160 -18.13 -20.01 5.81
C GLN A 160 -19.58 -20.44 5.56
N GLN A 161 -20.53 -19.52 5.75
CA GLN A 161 -21.95 -19.78 5.52
C GLN A 161 -22.27 -20.02 4.04
N HIS A 162 -21.54 -19.36 3.14
CA HIS A 162 -21.67 -19.54 1.69
C HIS A 162 -20.62 -20.49 1.09
N SER A 163 -19.97 -21.33 1.91
CA SER A 163 -18.83 -22.17 1.49
C SER A 163 -19.10 -23.00 0.23
N ALA A 164 -20.31 -23.57 0.10
CA ALA A 164 -20.71 -24.35 -1.07
C ALA A 164 -20.81 -23.54 -2.38
N ALA A 165 -21.03 -22.22 -2.30
CA ALA A 165 -21.12 -21.31 -3.43
C ALA A 165 -19.80 -20.58 -3.74
N LEU A 166 -18.76 -20.79 -2.92
CA LEU A 166 -17.44 -20.22 -3.15
C LEU A 166 -16.69 -20.99 -4.24
N SER A 167 -15.82 -20.29 -4.96
CA SER A 167 -14.86 -20.92 -5.84
C SER A 167 -13.87 -21.83 -5.08
N ALA A 168 -13.41 -22.89 -5.75
CA ALA A 168 -12.39 -23.80 -5.22
C ALA A 168 -11.16 -23.08 -4.59
N PRO A 169 -10.54 -22.06 -5.22
CA PRO A 169 -9.40 -21.37 -4.61
C PRO A 169 -9.78 -20.62 -3.33
N CYS A 170 -11.00 -20.06 -3.25
CA CYS A 170 -11.47 -19.39 -2.04
C CYS A 170 -11.75 -20.37 -0.90
N GLN A 171 -12.41 -21.50 -1.18
CA GLN A 171 -12.62 -22.56 -0.19
C GLN A 171 -11.31 -23.07 0.40
N GLN A 172 -10.30 -23.27 -0.45
CA GLN A 172 -8.99 -23.77 -0.05
C GLN A 172 -8.24 -22.76 0.84
N ALA A 173 -8.36 -21.46 0.53
CA ALA A 173 -7.77 -20.40 1.34
C ALA A 173 -8.44 -20.27 2.72
N VAL A 174 -9.77 -20.43 2.80
CA VAL A 174 -10.52 -20.39 4.07
C VAL A 174 -10.25 -21.64 4.91
N ALA A 175 -10.15 -22.82 4.28
CA ALA A 175 -9.81 -24.07 4.97
C ALA A 175 -8.40 -24.03 5.59
N ALA A 176 -7.43 -23.39 4.91
CA ALA A 176 -6.08 -23.21 5.45
C ALA A 176 -6.05 -22.36 6.74
N LEU A 177 -7.04 -21.49 6.98
CA LEU A 177 -7.18 -20.77 8.24
C LEU A 177 -7.77 -21.63 9.36
N GLY A 178 -8.68 -22.56 9.03
CA GLY A 178 -9.31 -23.48 9.99
C GLY A 178 -8.42 -24.65 10.40
N GLY A 179 -7.34 -24.91 9.65
CA GLY A 179 -6.41 -26.02 9.88
C GLY A 179 -5.09 -25.65 10.54
N SER A 180 -4.93 -24.46 11.11
CA SER A 180 -3.68 -24.06 11.79
C SER A 180 -3.57 -24.60 13.21
N ALA A 181 -3.52 -25.93 13.30
CA ALA A 181 -2.68 -26.63 14.25
C ALA A 181 -1.94 -27.71 13.45
N LEU A 182 -0.61 -27.56 13.39
CA LEU A 182 0.39 -28.36 12.66
C LEU A 182 0.74 -27.82 11.27
N GLY A 183 1.82 -27.03 11.25
CA GLY A 183 2.58 -26.77 10.04
C GLY A 183 3.15 -28.07 9.47
N GLY A 184 3.18 -28.14 8.16
CA GLY A 184 3.77 -29.25 7.43
C GLY A 184 3.54 -29.09 5.94
N SER A 185 4.52 -28.52 5.25
CA SER A 185 4.68 -28.70 3.82
C SER A 185 4.85 -30.20 3.54
N ALA A 186 3.92 -30.80 2.83
CA ALA A 186 4.13 -32.01 2.05
C ALA A 186 3.08 -32.04 0.95
N GLY A 187 3.54 -31.95 -0.30
CA GLY A 187 2.68 -32.22 -1.44
C GLY A 187 2.13 -33.64 -1.40
N SER A 188 1.02 -33.85 -2.08
CA SER A 188 0.67 -35.14 -2.69
C SER A 188 -0.37 -34.90 -3.77
N THR A 189 0.11 -34.99 -5.00
CA THR A 189 -0.62 -35.43 -6.18
C THR A 189 -1.22 -36.82 -5.95
N PRO A 190 -2.32 -37.21 -6.61
CA PRO A 190 -2.57 -38.60 -6.91
C PRO A 190 -1.76 -39.00 -8.16
N ALA A 191 -0.93 -40.03 -8.01
CA ALA A 191 -0.27 -40.72 -9.10
C ALA A 191 -1.19 -41.80 -9.68
N SER A 192 -1.23 -41.91 -11.01
CA SER A 192 -1.38 -43.20 -11.70
C SER A 192 -0.85 -43.08 -13.14
N GLY A 193 -0.04 -44.06 -13.55
CA GLY A 193 0.25 -44.34 -14.96
C GLY A 193 1.69 -44.08 -15.41
N ALA A 194 2.48 -45.14 -15.47
CA ALA A 194 3.85 -45.20 -15.96
C ALA A 194 4.01 -44.84 -17.45
N ALA A 195 5.14 -44.23 -17.79
CA ALA A 195 6.04 -44.64 -18.88
C ALA A 195 7.29 -43.75 -18.90
N ALA A 196 8.45 -44.39 -18.83
CA ALA A 196 9.74 -43.74 -18.95
C ALA A 196 10.01 -43.30 -20.40
N THR A 197 10.29 -42.02 -20.61
CA THR A 197 11.02 -41.53 -21.78
C THR A 197 12.01 -40.45 -21.35
N VAL A 198 13.24 -40.63 -21.82
CA VAL A 198 14.49 -39.87 -21.63
C VAL A 198 14.28 -38.35 -21.48
N ALA A 199 14.71 -37.82 -20.33
CA ALA A 199 14.75 -36.38 -20.08
C ALA A 199 16.03 -35.77 -20.67
N THR A 200 15.88 -35.06 -21.78
CA THR A 200 16.82 -34.02 -22.19
C THR A 200 16.70 -32.86 -21.20
N THR A 201 17.77 -32.56 -20.46
CA THR A 201 17.84 -31.42 -19.56
C THR A 201 17.70 -30.11 -20.33
N PRO A 202 16.66 -29.28 -20.09
CA PRO A 202 16.65 -27.93 -20.61
C PRO A 202 17.61 -27.07 -19.78
N VAL A 203 18.48 -26.35 -20.49
CA VAL A 203 19.31 -25.25 -19.99
C VAL A 203 18.45 -24.30 -19.14
N PRO A 204 18.92 -23.83 -17.96
CA PRO A 204 18.17 -22.88 -17.16
C PRO A 204 17.98 -21.61 -18.00
N ARG A 205 16.73 -21.36 -18.41
CA ARG A 205 16.35 -20.03 -18.86
C ARG A 205 16.59 -19.10 -17.68
N THR A 206 17.54 -18.20 -17.84
CA THR A 206 17.78 -17.07 -16.96
C THR A 206 16.42 -16.46 -16.64
N MET A 207 15.98 -16.61 -15.39
CA MET A 207 14.77 -15.97 -14.90
C MET A 207 15.02 -14.47 -15.05
N MET A 208 14.45 -13.88 -16.10
CA MET A 208 14.45 -12.42 -16.23
C MET A 208 13.83 -11.87 -14.94
N PRO A 209 14.31 -10.73 -14.43
CA PRO A 209 13.73 -10.13 -13.23
C PRO A 209 12.23 -9.97 -13.49
N ALA A 210 11.42 -10.73 -12.74
CA ALA A 210 9.98 -10.64 -12.85
C ALA A 210 9.59 -9.21 -12.44
N PHE A 211 9.10 -8.44 -13.40
CA PHE A 211 8.60 -7.10 -13.14
C PHE A 211 7.50 -7.18 -12.07
N SER A 212 7.45 -6.18 -11.20
CA SER A 212 6.35 -6.11 -10.23
C SER A 212 5.02 -5.95 -11.00
N PRO A 213 3.89 -6.49 -10.50
CA PRO A 213 2.59 -6.34 -11.16
C PRO A 213 2.19 -4.88 -11.44
N ARG A 214 2.79 -3.93 -10.71
CA ARG A 214 2.59 -2.50 -10.92
C ARG A 214 3.38 -1.96 -12.11
N GLU A 215 4.61 -2.43 -12.27
CA GLU A 215 5.48 -2.04 -13.37
C GLU A 215 5.00 -2.64 -14.69
N GLU A 216 4.52 -3.88 -14.63
CA GLU A 216 3.83 -4.56 -15.71
C GLU A 216 2.66 -3.71 -16.27
N LEU A 217 1.82 -3.19 -15.37
CA LEU A 217 0.70 -2.31 -15.73
C LEU A 217 1.15 -0.96 -16.31
N MET A 218 2.32 -0.45 -15.92
CA MET A 218 2.87 0.80 -16.45
C MET A 218 3.39 0.59 -17.87
N ILE A 219 4.18 -0.45 -18.10
CA ILE A 219 4.72 -0.81 -19.42
C ILE A 219 3.59 -1.08 -20.41
N LEU A 220 2.55 -1.79 -19.98
CA LEU A 220 1.39 -2.06 -20.82
C LEU A 220 0.60 -0.79 -21.17
N ARG A 221 0.44 0.14 -20.22
CA ARG A 221 -0.23 1.42 -20.50
C ARG A 221 0.57 2.31 -21.43
N GLU A 222 1.89 2.32 -21.29
CA GLU A 222 2.78 3.12 -22.13
C GLU A 222 2.84 2.57 -23.56
N THR A 223 2.94 1.25 -23.71
CA THR A 223 3.10 0.61 -25.02
C THR A 223 1.77 0.43 -25.77
N CYS A 224 0.68 0.11 -25.05
CA CYS A 224 -0.63 -0.15 -25.64
C CYS A 224 -1.63 1.01 -25.48
N GLY A 225 -1.20 2.16 -24.95
CA GLY A 225 -2.11 3.27 -24.62
C GLY A 225 -2.85 3.84 -25.83
N SER A 226 -2.14 4.04 -26.94
CA SER A 226 -2.72 4.53 -28.20
C SER A 226 -3.70 3.51 -28.80
N ASP A 227 -3.33 2.24 -28.80
CA ASP A 227 -4.17 1.14 -29.28
C ASP A 227 -5.46 1.02 -28.47
N PHE A 228 -5.36 1.14 -27.15
CA PHE A 228 -6.53 1.12 -26.27
C PHE A 228 -7.47 2.29 -26.56
N GLN A 229 -6.93 3.49 -26.80
CA GLN A 229 -7.74 4.65 -27.13
C GLN A 229 -8.40 4.55 -28.51
N ALA A 230 -7.73 3.93 -29.48
CA ALA A 230 -8.26 3.74 -30.84
C ALA A 230 -9.30 2.61 -30.92
N LEU A 231 -9.10 1.51 -30.18
CA LEU A 231 -9.85 0.26 -30.36
C LEU A 231 -10.79 -0.05 -29.20
N CYS A 232 -10.46 0.40 -27.99
CA CYS A 232 -11.10 -0.04 -26.74
C CYS A 232 -11.62 1.12 -25.87
N ARG A 233 -11.80 2.33 -26.41
CA ARG A 233 -12.14 3.54 -25.61
C ARG A 233 -13.40 3.41 -24.74
N THR A 234 -14.33 2.55 -25.13
CA THR A 234 -15.60 2.33 -24.40
C THR A 234 -15.48 1.31 -23.29
N VAL A 235 -14.32 0.65 -23.16
CA VAL A 235 -14.09 -0.39 -22.16
C VAL A 235 -13.72 0.24 -20.82
N PRO A 236 -14.49 -0.03 -19.75
CA PRO A 236 -14.17 0.52 -18.44
C PRO A 236 -12.87 -0.06 -17.90
N LEU A 237 -11.97 0.83 -17.46
CA LEU A 237 -10.69 0.46 -16.85
C LEU A 237 -10.92 -0.37 -15.57
N GLY A 238 -10.00 -1.30 -15.30
CA GLY A 238 -10.04 -2.18 -14.12
C GLY A 238 -10.49 -3.61 -14.41
N GLY A 239 -10.10 -4.53 -13.52
CA GLY A 239 -10.47 -5.96 -13.60
C GLY A 239 -9.97 -6.70 -14.85
N GLY A 240 -8.91 -6.20 -15.52
CA GLY A 240 -8.34 -6.84 -16.71
C GLY A 240 -9.10 -6.60 -18.02
N ARG A 241 -10.23 -5.87 -18.01
CA ARG A 241 -11.08 -5.67 -19.20
C ARG A 241 -10.38 -4.98 -20.36
N ALA A 242 -9.52 -4.00 -20.05
CA ALA A 242 -8.74 -3.29 -21.07
C ALA A 242 -7.80 -4.24 -21.81
N ILE A 243 -7.18 -5.17 -21.09
CA ILE A 243 -6.27 -6.18 -21.65
C ILE A 243 -7.05 -7.18 -22.49
N ALA A 244 -8.22 -7.62 -22.02
CA ALA A 244 -9.10 -8.49 -22.78
C ALA A 244 -9.48 -7.87 -24.13
N CYS A 245 -9.94 -6.62 -24.14
CA CYS A 245 -10.30 -5.93 -25.38
C CYS A 245 -9.11 -5.77 -26.34
N LEU A 246 -7.92 -5.44 -25.81
CA LEU A 246 -6.70 -5.36 -26.62
C LEU A 246 -6.32 -6.72 -27.20
N ARG A 247 -6.52 -7.81 -26.45
CA ARG A 247 -6.30 -9.18 -26.93
C ARG A 247 -7.29 -9.57 -28.02
N ASP A 248 -8.56 -9.19 -27.89
CA ASP A 248 -9.59 -9.42 -28.91
C ASP A 248 -9.31 -8.66 -30.22
N ASN A 249 -8.51 -7.58 -30.14
CA ASN A 249 -8.08 -6.78 -31.27
C ASN A 249 -6.58 -6.99 -31.63
N LEU A 250 -5.97 -8.13 -31.29
CA LEU A 250 -4.53 -8.39 -31.52
C LEU A 250 -4.04 -8.11 -32.94
N GLN A 251 -4.88 -8.31 -33.96
CA GLN A 251 -4.52 -8.06 -35.36
C GLN A 251 -4.57 -6.56 -35.75
N ARG A 252 -5.17 -5.72 -34.91
CA ARG A 252 -5.40 -4.29 -35.15
C ARG A 252 -4.58 -3.39 -34.24
N VAL A 253 -3.98 -3.94 -33.17
CA VAL A 253 -3.06 -3.19 -32.30
C VAL A 253 -1.71 -2.97 -32.99
N SER A 254 -0.94 -2.00 -32.49
CA SER A 254 0.40 -1.71 -32.96
C SER A 254 1.33 -2.93 -32.79
N PRO A 255 2.37 -3.07 -33.63
CA PRO A 255 3.34 -4.16 -33.50
C PRO A 255 4.05 -4.20 -32.14
N ALA A 256 4.25 -3.03 -31.53
CA ALA A 256 4.83 -2.92 -30.19
C ALA A 256 3.88 -3.49 -29.13
N CYS A 257 2.61 -3.08 -29.14
CA CYS A 257 1.61 -3.61 -28.22
C CYS A 257 1.36 -5.11 -28.45
N HIS A 258 1.32 -5.55 -29.70
CA HIS A 258 1.20 -6.97 -30.04
C HIS A 258 2.29 -7.81 -29.38
N ARG A 259 3.56 -7.38 -29.46
CA ARG A 259 4.66 -8.11 -28.81
C ARG A 259 4.50 -8.20 -27.30
N VAL A 260 4.05 -7.13 -26.64
CA VAL A 260 3.80 -7.14 -25.19
C VAL A 260 2.66 -8.10 -24.82
N LEU A 261 1.59 -8.14 -25.62
CA LEU A 261 0.44 -9.01 -25.37
C LEU A 261 0.72 -10.50 -25.66
N THR A 262 1.61 -10.81 -26.60
CA THR A 262 1.89 -12.20 -27.01
C THR A 262 3.08 -12.83 -26.29
N SER A 263 4.09 -12.03 -25.93
CA SER A 263 5.31 -12.57 -25.30
C SER A 263 5.13 -12.78 -23.79
N GLY A 264 4.03 -12.26 -23.23
CA GLY A 264 3.93 -12.00 -21.80
C GLY A 264 4.80 -10.81 -21.44
N LEU A 265 4.45 -10.11 -20.36
CA LEU A 265 5.35 -9.16 -19.72
C LEU A 265 6.36 -9.88 -18.84
#